data_AF-A0A0D0B4T8-F1
#
_entry.id   AF-A0A0D0B4T8-F1
#
_cell.length_a   1.000
_cell.length_b   1.000
_cell.length_c   1.000
_cell.angle_alpha   90.00
_cell.angle_beta   90.00
_cell.angle_gamma   90.00
#
_symmetry.space_group_name_H-M   'P 1'
#
loop_
_entity.id
_entity.type
_entity.pdbx_description
1 polymer ?
#
loop_
_entity_poly.entity_id
_entity_poly.type
_entity_poly.pdbx_seq_one_letter_code
_entity_poly.pdbx_strand_id
1 'polypeptide(L)'
;LSPSVAKGGFAFARVQGEVRLVQVSSMTPVSALSAIDVKIFRHEFITIFRLSTITTLHPSDIQIIEYIDDQLKFYEEEKETVFLAKEVMERLRKLTLPALTAPTRRAV
;
A
#
# COMPACT_ATOMS: atom_id res chain seq x y z
N LEU A 1 -26.22 3.72 -6.99
CA LEU A 1 -25.24 4.81 -6.81
C LEU A 1 -24.77 4.74 -5.36
N SER A 2 -23.59 4.21 -5.10
CA SER A 2 -23.08 4.03 -3.73
C SER A 2 -22.13 5.19 -3.41
N PRO A 3 -22.50 6.13 -2.53
CA PRO A 3 -21.61 7.22 -2.14
C PRO A 3 -20.78 6.72 -0.94
N SER A 4 -19.64 6.06 -1.18
CA SER A 4 -18.69 5.74 -0.11
C SER A 4 -17.43 6.60 -0.17
N VAL A 5 -17.61 7.90 -0.47
CA VAL A 5 -16.52 8.91 -0.49
C VAL A 5 -16.21 9.37 0.95
N ALA A 6 -16.00 8.42 1.88
CA ALA A 6 -15.64 8.73 3.28
C ALA A 6 -14.66 7.74 3.94
N LYS A 7 -14.21 6.67 3.25
CA LYS A 7 -13.19 5.73 3.76
C LYS A 7 -11.95 5.81 2.88
N GLY A 8 -10.79 6.04 3.51
CA GLY A 8 -9.51 6.17 2.80
C GLY A 8 -9.21 5.00 1.86
N GLY A 9 -8.51 5.28 0.76
CA GLY A 9 -8.21 4.30 -0.29
C GLY A 9 -7.07 3.37 0.10
N PHE A 10 -7.22 2.08 -0.20
CA PHE A 10 -6.14 1.10 -0.05
C PHE A 10 -5.23 1.09 -1.27
N ALA A 11 -3.92 1.02 -1.04
CA ALA A 11 -2.93 1.00 -2.10
C ALA A 11 -1.69 0.20 -1.70
N PHE A 12 -0.95 -0.29 -2.70
CA PHE A 12 0.46 -0.60 -2.50
C PHE A 12 1.28 0.67 -2.67
N ALA A 13 2.14 0.94 -1.69
CA ALA A 13 3.00 2.09 -1.69
C ALA A 13 4.42 1.72 -1.25
N ARG A 14 5.40 2.45 -1.75
CA ARG A 14 6.76 2.40 -1.21
C ARG A 14 6.83 3.39 -0.05
N VAL A 15 7.09 2.86 1.14
CA VAL A 15 7.29 3.62 2.38
C VAL A 15 8.66 3.23 2.92
N GLN A 16 9.55 4.21 3.10
CA GLN A 16 10.93 3.97 3.57
C GLN A 16 11.69 2.90 2.76
N GLY A 17 11.44 2.85 1.44
CA GLY A 17 12.10 1.91 0.52
C GLY A 17 11.44 0.54 0.40
N GLU A 18 10.48 0.19 1.26
CA GLU A 18 9.78 -1.09 1.21
C GLU A 18 8.36 -0.95 0.64
N VAL A 19 7.92 -1.96 -0.12
CA VAL A 19 6.53 -2.01 -0.61
C VAL A 19 5.62 -2.54 0.50
N ARG A 20 4.64 -1.72 0.90
CA ARG A 20 3.68 -2.02 1.97
C ARG A 20 2.26 -1.81 1.47
N LEU A 21 1.31 -2.52 2.09
CA LEU A 21 -0.11 -2.21 1.95
C LEU A 21 -0.43 -1.03 2.87
N VAL A 22 -1.04 0.01 2.31
CA VAL A 22 -1.41 1.22 3.05
C VAL A 22 -2.87 1.58 2.84
N GLN A 23 -3.46 2.24 3.83
CA GLN A 23 -4.70 2.99 3.66
C GLN A 23 -4.40 4.48 3.84
N VAL A 24 -4.75 5.27 2.83
CA VAL A 24 -4.52 6.73 2.81
C VAL A 24 -5.84 7.45 3.00
N SER A 25 -5.91 8.39 3.94
CA SER A 25 -7.11 9.21 4.15
C SER A 25 -7.41 10.06 2.92
N SER A 26 -8.66 10.01 2.44
CA SER A 26 -9.11 10.80 1.28
C SER A 26 -9.29 12.30 1.58
N MET A 27 -9.15 12.70 2.85
CA MET A 27 -9.38 14.08 3.30
C MET A 27 -8.10 14.93 3.33
N THR A 28 -6.91 14.35 3.11
CA THR A 28 -5.68 15.12 3.03
C THR A 28 -5.46 15.54 1.57
N PRO A 29 -5.72 16.80 1.18
CA PRO A 29 -5.38 17.25 -0.16
C PRO A 29 -3.89 17.04 -0.39
N VAL A 30 -3.53 16.43 -1.52
CA VAL A 30 -2.14 16.19 -1.95
C VAL A 30 -1.51 17.52 -2.40
N SER A 31 -1.42 18.47 -1.47
CA SER A 31 -0.54 19.63 -1.59
C SER A 31 0.81 19.20 -1.05
N ALA A 32 1.90 19.58 -1.71
CA ALA A 32 3.28 19.19 -1.38
C ALA A 32 3.77 19.59 0.04
N LEU A 33 2.90 20.16 0.86
CA LEU A 33 3.16 20.72 2.19
C LEU A 33 2.36 20.06 3.31
N SER A 34 1.38 19.20 3.00
CA SER A 34 0.50 18.60 4.02
C SER A 34 0.90 17.17 4.29
N ALA A 35 1.23 16.89 5.55
CA ALA A 35 1.55 15.57 6.03
C ALA A 35 0.31 14.66 5.91
N ILE A 36 0.52 13.41 5.50
CA ILE A 36 -0.54 12.46 5.13
C ILE A 36 -0.64 11.41 6.23
N ASP A 37 -1.83 11.23 6.79
CA ASP A 37 -2.09 10.14 7.74
C ASP A 37 -2.27 8.82 6.98
N VAL A 38 -1.47 7.84 7.36
CA VAL A 38 -1.37 6.55 6.69
C VAL A 38 -1.44 5.43 7.71
N LYS A 39 -2.35 4.48 7.48
CA LYS A 39 -2.31 3.17 8.13
C LYS A 39 -1.43 2.24 7.31
N ILE A 40 -0.44 1.62 7.93
CA ILE A 40 0.47 0.66 7.31
C ILE A 40 0.11 -0.74 7.80
N PHE A 41 -0.14 -1.64 6.86
CA PHE A 41 -0.49 -3.02 7.14
C PHE A 41 0.66 -3.96 6.80
N ARG A 42 0.94 -4.91 7.69
CA ARG A 42 1.96 -5.95 7.51
C ARG A 42 1.29 -7.23 7.01
N HIS A 43 1.94 -7.88 6.05
CA HIS A 43 1.56 -9.23 5.61
C HIS A 43 1.85 -10.23 6.73
N GLU A 44 0.83 -10.97 7.17
CA GLU A 44 1.00 -12.05 8.13
C GLU A 44 0.95 -13.42 7.45
N PHE A 45 -0.16 -13.72 6.75
CA PHE A 45 -0.40 -15.04 6.16
C PHE A 45 -1.19 -14.95 4.87
N ILE A 46 -0.77 -15.67 3.83
CA ILE A 46 -1.52 -15.87 2.57
C ILE A 46 -2.05 -14.55 2.01
N THR A 47 -3.31 -14.19 2.28
CA THR A 47 -3.98 -12.97 1.82
C THR A 47 -4.27 -11.96 2.93
N ILE A 48 -3.88 -12.27 4.17
CA ILE A 48 -4.20 -11.54 5.40
C ILE A 48 -3.11 -10.53 5.72
N PHE A 49 -3.53 -9.29 5.90
CA PHE A 49 -2.71 -8.20 6.39
C PHE A 49 -3.33 -7.66 7.66
N ARG A 50 -2.49 -7.36 8.65
CA ARG A 50 -2.92 -6.69 9.88
C ARG A 50 -2.28 -5.33 9.99
N LEU A 51 -3.02 -4.40 10.59
CA LEU A 51 -2.48 -3.09 10.91
C LEU A 51 -1.22 -3.25 11.75
N SER A 52 -0.13 -2.67 11.26
CA SER A 52 1.14 -2.65 11.95
C SER A 52 1.30 -1.32 12.69
N THR A 53 1.01 -0.21 12.01
CA THR A 53 1.29 1.13 12.54
C THR A 53 0.41 2.17 11.85
N ILE A 54 0.06 3.22 12.58
CA ILE A 54 -0.55 4.44 12.05
C ILE A 54 0.50 5.54 12.19
N THR A 55 0.77 6.26 11.11
CA THR A 55 1.79 7.30 11.10
C THR A 55 1.43 8.42 10.14
N THR A 56 2.03 9.59 10.34
CA THR A 56 1.89 10.73 9.44
C THR A 56 3.19 10.87 8.65
N LEU A 57 3.09 10.83 7.32
CA LEU A 57 4.24 10.87 6.41
C LEU A 57 4.27 12.18 5.62
N HIS A 58 5.47 12.68 5.33
CA HIS A 58 5.63 13.70 4.31
C HIS A 58 5.30 13.09 2.93
N PRO A 59 4.70 13.83 1.99
CA PRO A 59 4.41 13.30 0.65
C PRO A 59 5.64 12.72 -0.09
N SER A 60 6.85 13.18 0.22
CA SER A 60 8.10 12.64 -0.34
C SER A 60 8.50 11.27 0.22
N ASP A 61 7.97 10.87 1.38
CA ASP A 61 8.32 9.60 2.05
C ASP A 61 7.38 8.45 1.66
N ILE A 62 6.35 8.75 0.89
CA ILE A 62 5.36 7.80 0.38
C ILE A 62 5.20 7.92 -1.13
N GLN A 63 5.39 6.81 -1.83
CA GLN A 63 5.12 6.73 -3.26
C GLN A 63 4.03 5.69 -3.51
N ILE A 64 2.83 6.14 -3.89
CA ILE A 64 1.76 5.23 -4.30
C ILE A 64 2.15 4.56 -5.62
N ILE A 65 2.11 3.22 -5.64
CA ILE A 65 2.44 2.41 -6.81
C ILE A 65 1.15 2.03 -7.55
N GLU A 66 0.19 1.44 -6.82
CA GLU A 66 -1.12 1.09 -7.36
C GLU A 66 -2.21 1.10 -6.28
N TYR A 67 -3.40 1.57 -6.65
CA TYR A 67 -4.58 1.47 -5.80
C TYR A 67 -5.21 0.08 -5.90
N ILE A 68 -5.79 -0.38 -4.78
CA ILE A 68 -6.48 -1.66 -4.70
C ILE A 68 -7.97 -1.43 -4.91
N ASP A 69 -8.54 -2.11 -5.90
CA ASP A 69 -9.98 -2.13 -6.16
C ASP A 69 -10.77 -2.63 -4.93
N ASP A 70 -11.91 -2.03 -4.62
CA ASP A 70 -12.81 -2.45 -3.55
C ASP A 70 -13.33 -3.88 -3.74
N GLN A 71 -13.47 -4.36 -4.98
CA GLN A 71 -13.91 -5.73 -5.26
C GLN A 71 -12.83 -6.79 -4.96
N LEU A 72 -11.56 -6.36 -4.86
CA LEU A 72 -10.41 -7.24 -4.69
C LEU A 72 -9.90 -7.26 -3.25
N LYS A 73 -10.64 -6.64 -2.32
CA LYS A 73 -10.30 -6.63 -0.91
C LYS A 73 -11.54 -6.77 -0.04
N PHE A 74 -11.31 -7.24 1.18
CA PHE A 74 -12.27 -7.17 2.27
C PHE A 74 -11.56 -6.59 3.49
N TYR A 75 -12.06 -5.47 4.00
CA TYR A 75 -11.49 -4.80 5.18
C TYR A 75 -12.44 -4.96 6.36
N GLU A 76 -11.97 -5.68 7.38
CA GLU A 76 -12.66 -5.81 8.66
C GLU A 76 -12.10 -4.74 9.62
N GLU A 77 -12.74 -3.57 9.62
CA GLU A 77 -12.27 -2.37 10.33
C GLU A 77 -12.13 -2.59 11.84
N GLU A 78 -13.08 -3.30 12.47
CA GLU A 78 -13.04 -3.63 13.91
C GLU A 78 -11.80 -4.43 14.31
N LYS A 79 -11.29 -5.27 13.41
CA LYS A 79 -10.11 -6.12 13.65
C LYS A 79 -8.86 -5.57 12.99
N GLU A 80 -8.96 -4.41 12.34
CA GLU A 80 -7.87 -3.79 11.58
C GLU A 80 -7.15 -4.78 10.65
N THR A 81 -7.96 -5.63 10.00
CA THR A 81 -7.49 -6.75 9.18
C THR A 81 -8.01 -6.61 7.76
N VAL A 82 -7.10 -6.76 6.79
CA VAL A 82 -7.41 -6.67 5.37
C VAL A 82 -7.13 -8.01 4.71
N PHE A 83 -8.09 -8.50 3.95
CA PHE A 83 -7.94 -9.68 3.11
C PHE A 83 -7.86 -9.23 1.67
N LEU A 84 -6.82 -9.65 0.94
CA LEU A 84 -6.63 -9.32 -0.46
C LEU A 84 -6.90 -10.53 -1.35
N ALA A 85 -7.47 -10.32 -2.54
CA ALA A 85 -7.61 -11.40 -3.50
C ALA A 85 -6.23 -11.95 -3.93
N LYS A 86 -6.18 -13.24 -4.30
CA LYS A 86 -4.93 -13.92 -4.67
C LYS A 86 -4.17 -13.19 -5.79
N GLU A 87 -4.89 -12.66 -6.77
CA GLU A 87 -4.29 -11.90 -7.87
C GLU A 87 -3.58 -10.60 -7.41
N VAL A 88 -4.07 -9.98 -6.33
CA VAL A 88 -3.42 -8.82 -5.71
C VAL A 88 -2.12 -9.23 -5.04
N MET A 89 -2.09 -10.41 -4.41
CA MET A 89 -0.86 -10.98 -3.84
C MET A 89 0.20 -11.27 -4.89
N GLU A 90 -0.21 -11.77 -6.07
CA GLU A 90 0.73 -11.98 -7.19
C GLU A 90 1.33 -10.67 -7.70
N ARG A 91 0.55 -9.58 -7.70
CA ARG A 91 1.06 -8.23 -8.00
C ARG A 91 2.05 -7.76 -6.94
N LEU A 92 1.71 -7.88 -5.66
CA LEU A 92 2.63 -7.53 -4.56
C LEU A 92 3.95 -8.29 -4.65
N ARG A 93 3.90 -9.59 -4.99
CA ARG A 93 5.10 -10.41 -5.17
C ARG A 93 6.00 -9.85 -6.28
N LYS A 94 5.44 -9.40 -7.39
CA LYS A 94 6.20 -8.76 -8.48
C LYS A 94 6.81 -7.44 -8.07
N LEU A 95 6.12 -6.67 -7.21
CA LEU A 95 6.60 -5.38 -6.71
C LEU A 95 7.69 -5.50 -5.63
N THR A 96 7.71 -6.62 -4.91
CA THR A 96 8.66 -6.88 -3.80
C THR A 96 9.87 -7.71 -4.21
N LEU A 97 9.81 -8.39 -5.35
CA LEU A 97 10.97 -9.06 -5.94
C LEU A 97 12.08 -8.03 -6.20
N PRO A 98 13.30 -8.24 -5.71
CA PRO A 98 14.46 -7.49 -6.19
C PRO A 98 14.48 -7.65 -7.70
N ALA A 99 14.57 -6.55 -8.45
CA ALA A 99 14.86 -6.62 -9.87
C ALA A 99 16.13 -7.49 -9.98
N LEU A 100 15.98 -8.72 -10.49
CA LEU A 100 17.11 -9.59 -10.78
C LEU A 100 18.09 -8.71 -11.56
N THR A 101 19.21 -8.44 -10.91
CA THR A 101 20.22 -7.48 -11.34
C THR A 101 20.42 -7.64 -12.84
N ALA A 102 20.12 -6.58 -13.60
CA ALA A 102 20.64 -6.46 -14.95
C ALA A 102 22.15 -6.72 -14.85
N PRO A 103 22.73 -7.65 -15.63
CA PRO A 103 24.14 -7.94 -15.52
C PRO A 103 24.89 -6.64 -15.80
N THR A 104 25.63 -6.17 -14.80
CA THR A 104 26.62 -5.11 -14.97
C THR A 104 27.55 -5.57 -16.08
N ARG A 105 27.37 -5.03 -17.29
CA ARG A 105 28.37 -5.11 -18.35
C ARG A 105 29.64 -4.44 -17.80
N ARG A 106 30.52 -5.22 -17.18
CA ARG A 106 31.93 -4.88 -17.12
C ARG A 106 32.45 -5.01 -18.55
N ALA A 107 32.50 -3.89 -19.26
CA ALA A 107 33.37 -3.76 -20.40
C ALA A 107 34.81 -3.62 -19.88
N VAL A 108 35.68 -4.41 -20.50
CA VAL A 108 37.12 -4.57 -20.27
C VAL A 108 37.86 -3.26 -20.51
#